data_AF-A0AA87LWA0-F1
#
_entry.id   AF-A0AA87LWA0-F1
#
_cell.length_a   1.000
_cell.length_b   1.000
_cell.length_c   1.000
_cell.angle_alpha   90.00
_cell.angle_beta   90.00
_cell.angle_gamma   90.00
#
_symmetry.space_group_name_H-M   'P 1'
#
loop_
_entity.id
_entity.type
_entity.pdbx_description
1 polymer ?
#
loop_
_entity_poly.entity_id
_entity_poly.type
_entity_poly.pdbx_seq_one_letter_code
_entity_poly.pdbx_strand_id
1 'polypeptide(L)'
;MGETFLIARHRGGRETAILKTSHREAVRAIRENRGTAFQLAVLGGKNINAVKRVYGEYAPYHTVDSLEELLSHVKKNSVYN
;
A
#
# COMPACT_ATOMS: atom_id res chain seq x y z
N MET A 1 0.79 -14.49 14.65
CA MET A 1 0.46 -13.12 14.15
C MET A 1 -0.19 -13.27 12.79
N GLY A 2 -1.35 -12.65 12.57
CA GLY A 2 -2.11 -12.82 11.32
C GLY A 2 -1.49 -12.08 10.13
N GLU A 3 -1.75 -12.58 8.94
CA GLU A 3 -1.48 -11.87 7.69
C GLU A 3 -2.28 -10.55 7.65
N THR A 4 -1.68 -9.51 7.10
CA THR A 4 -2.26 -8.19 6.91
C THR A 4 -1.99 -7.69 5.50
N PHE A 5 -2.66 -6.61 5.10
CA PHE A 5 -2.34 -5.90 3.87
C PHE A 5 -1.65 -4.58 4.21
N LEU A 6 -0.50 -4.34 3.60
CA LEU A 6 0.16 -3.05 3.56
C LEU A 6 -0.24 -2.37 2.25
N ILE A 7 -0.73 -1.13 2.35
CA ILE A 7 -1.10 -0.33 1.20
C ILE A 7 -0.16 0.84 1.04
N ALA A 8 0.10 1.20 -0.22
CA ALA A 8 0.89 2.35 -0.59
C ALA A 8 0.17 3.17 -1.66
N ARG A 9 0.08 4.48 -1.44
CA ARG A 9 -0.58 5.41 -2.36
C ARG A 9 0.08 6.77 -2.39
N HIS A 10 0.22 7.41 -3.56
CA HIS A 10 0.66 8.80 -3.64
C HIS A 10 -0.46 9.77 -3.24
N ARG A 11 -0.15 10.86 -2.52
CA ARG A 11 -1.15 11.92 -2.29
C ARG A 11 -1.56 12.55 -3.63
N GLY A 12 -2.84 12.48 -3.99
CA GLY A 12 -3.34 12.92 -5.30
C GLY A 12 -3.20 11.90 -6.44
N GLY A 13 -2.59 10.73 -6.18
CA GLY A 13 -2.46 9.65 -7.15
C GLY A 13 -3.74 8.80 -7.27
N ARG A 14 -4.04 8.35 -8.50
CA ARG A 14 -5.19 7.49 -8.80
C ARG A 14 -4.94 6.02 -8.48
N GLU A 15 -3.70 5.59 -8.30
CA GLU A 15 -3.31 4.19 -8.14
C GLU A 15 -2.94 3.84 -6.70
N THR A 16 -3.34 2.64 -6.26
CA THR A 16 -3.01 2.09 -4.94
C THR A 16 -2.29 0.75 -5.09
N ALA A 17 -1.09 0.62 -4.54
CA ALA A 17 -0.38 -0.66 -4.48
C ALA A 17 -0.70 -1.39 -3.17
N ILE A 18 -0.84 -2.71 -3.23
CA ILE A 18 -1.24 -3.55 -2.10
C ILE A 18 -0.28 -4.74 -1.99
N LEU A 19 0.32 -4.90 -0.81
CA LEU A 19 1.18 -6.02 -0.46
C LEU A 19 0.54 -6.84 0.65
N LYS A 20 0.46 -8.16 0.49
CA LYS A 20 0.13 -9.09 1.58
C LYS A 20 1.40 -9.39 2.37
N THR A 21 1.40 -9.11 3.68
CA THR A 21 2.61 -9.24 4.52
C THR A 21 2.23 -9.51 5.98
N SER A 22 3.22 -9.69 6.86
CA SER A 22 2.99 -9.77 8.29
C SER A 22 2.71 -8.39 8.89
N HIS A 23 1.92 -8.34 9.98
CA HIS A 23 1.66 -7.07 10.69
C HIS A 23 2.96 -6.39 11.16
N ARG A 24 3.95 -7.18 11.59
CA ARG A 24 5.26 -6.69 12.04
C ARG A 24 6.00 -5.98 10.91
N GLU A 25 6.05 -6.59 9.73
CA GLU A 25 6.70 -6.00 8.55
C GLU A 25 5.97 -4.76 8.06
N ALA A 26 4.63 -4.77 8.05
CA ALA A 26 3.84 -3.61 7.66
C ALA A 26 4.11 -2.40 8.57
N VAL A 27 4.15 -2.61 9.89
CA VAL A 27 4.47 -1.55 10.86
C VAL A 27 5.91 -1.06 10.71
N ARG A 28 6.86 -1.98 10.44
CA ARG A 28 8.25 -1.63 10.16
C ARG A 28 8.36 -0.73 8.93
N ALA A 29 7.74 -1.13 7.82
CA ALA A 29 7.74 -0.35 6.58
C ALA A 29 7.17 1.07 6.77
N ILE A 30 6.08 1.21 7.52
CA ILE A 30 5.49 2.51 7.84
C ILE A 30 6.45 3.39 8.64
N ARG A 31 7.15 2.81 9.63
CA ARG A 31 8.12 3.54 10.45
C ARG A 31 9.32 4.02 9.63
N GLU A 32 9.85 3.16 8.77
CA GLU A 32 11.02 3.44 7.94
C GLU A 32 10.75 4.45 6.83
N ASN A 33 9.49 4.60 6.38
CA ASN A 33 9.11 5.52 5.30
C ASN A 33 8.26 6.70 5.80
N ARG A 34 8.40 7.10 7.07
CA ARG A 34 7.78 8.32 7.61
C ARG A 34 8.30 9.57 6.89
N GLY A 35 7.41 10.51 6.58
CA GLY A 35 7.77 11.77 5.93
C GLY A 35 7.96 11.69 4.42
N THR A 36 7.61 10.56 3.79
CA THR A 36 7.60 10.43 2.33
C THR A 36 6.38 11.11 1.70
N ALA A 37 6.46 11.41 0.40
CA ALA A 37 5.35 12.01 -0.36
C ALA A 37 4.15 11.06 -0.57
N PHE A 38 4.33 9.78 -0.26
CA PHE A 38 3.31 8.74 -0.36
C PHE A 38 2.83 8.31 1.03
N GLN A 39 1.60 7.82 1.08
CA GLN A 39 0.97 7.28 2.26
C GLN A 39 1.16 5.76 2.30
N LEU A 40 1.66 5.27 3.44
CA LEU A 40 1.65 3.86 3.79
C LEU A 40 0.66 3.62 4.93
N ALA A 41 -0.17 2.60 4.81
CA ALA A 41 -1.15 2.23 5.84
C ALA A 41 -1.33 0.72 5.94
N VAL A 42 -1.70 0.25 7.13
CA VAL A 42 -2.06 -1.15 7.36
C VAL A 42 -3.57 -1.28 7.24
N LEU A 43 -4.03 -2.13 6.33
CA LEU A 43 -5.42 -2.59 6.32
C LEU A 43 -5.56 -3.74 7.30
N GLY A 44 -6.04 -3.39 8.50
CA GLY A 44 -6.41 -4.35 9.54
C GLY A 44 -7.68 -5.10 9.14
N GLY A 45 -7.51 -6.18 8.39
CA GLY A 45 -8.63 -7.02 7.99
C GLY A 45 -8.14 -8.10 7.03
N LYS A 46 -8.34 -9.36 7.39
CA LYS A 46 -7.87 -10.54 6.64
C LYS A 46 -8.46 -10.68 5.23
N ASN A 47 -9.25 -9.72 4.76
CA ASN A 47 -10.07 -9.89 3.57
C ASN A 47 -9.77 -8.82 2.51
N ILE A 48 -9.03 -9.23 1.47
CA ILE A 48 -8.81 -8.46 0.24
C ILE A 48 -10.13 -7.97 -0.36
N ASN A 49 -11.26 -8.65 -0.14
CA ASN A 49 -12.56 -8.21 -0.63
C ASN A 49 -13.05 -6.91 0.03
N ALA A 50 -12.69 -6.67 1.29
CA ALA A 50 -12.99 -5.39 1.95
C ALA A 50 -12.14 -4.27 1.33
N VAL A 51 -10.87 -4.56 1.00
CA VAL A 51 -10.00 -3.66 0.25
C VAL A 51 -10.58 -3.37 -1.12
N LYS A 52 -10.99 -4.41 -1.87
CA LYS A 52 -11.69 -4.25 -3.16
C LYS A 52 -12.98 -3.46 -3.03
N ARG A 53 -13.68 -3.48 -1.89
CA ARG A 53 -14.90 -2.70 -1.69
C ARG A 53 -14.63 -1.24 -1.35
N VAL A 54 -13.57 -0.97 -0.59
CA VAL A 54 -13.14 0.40 -0.22
C VAL A 54 -12.47 1.12 -1.41
N TYR A 55 -11.72 0.39 -2.24
CA TYR A 55 -10.99 0.96 -3.38
C TYR A 55 -11.66 0.72 -4.74
N GLY A 56 -12.48 -0.32 -4.88
CA GLY A 56 -12.98 -0.82 -6.17
C GLY A 56 -14.13 -0.05 -6.80
N GLU A 57 -14.47 1.12 -6.29
CA GLU A 57 -15.43 2.00 -6.95
C GLU A 57 -14.75 3.21 -7.63
N TYR A 58 -13.52 3.61 -7.25
CA TYR A 58 -12.90 4.84 -7.79
C TYR A 58 -11.36 4.86 -7.93
N ALA A 59 -10.61 3.78 -7.63
CA ALA A 59 -9.15 3.78 -7.79
C ALA A 59 -8.60 2.43 -8.31
N PRO A 60 -7.91 2.37 -9.46
CA PRO A 60 -7.17 1.17 -9.86
C PRO A 60 -6.17 0.76 -8.78
N TYR A 61 -6.13 -0.54 -8.46
CA TYR A 61 -5.20 -1.10 -7.50
C TYR A 61 -4.33 -2.19 -8.13
N HIS A 62 -3.08 -2.28 -7.67
CA HIS A 62 -2.11 -3.27 -8.10
C HIS A 62 -1.64 -4.09 -6.91
N THR A 63 -1.80 -5.41 -6.98
CA THR A 63 -1.18 -6.31 -6.01
C THR A 63 0.27 -6.55 -6.39
N VAL A 64 1.14 -6.49 -5.40
CA VAL A 64 2.59 -6.70 -5.55
C VAL A 64 3.06 -7.78 -4.59
N ASP A 65 4.16 -8.43 -4.92
CA ASP A 65 4.65 -9.60 -4.16
C ASP A 65 5.73 -9.25 -3.14
N SER A 66 6.26 -8.01 -3.18
CA SER A 66 7.32 -7.57 -2.27
C SER A 66 7.17 -6.12 -1.81
N LEU A 67 7.80 -5.80 -0.68
CA LEU A 67 7.89 -4.42 -0.19
C LEU A 67 8.67 -3.51 -1.14
N GLU A 68 9.70 -4.04 -1.80
CA GLU A 68 10.49 -3.30 -2.78
C GLU A 68 9.64 -2.87 -3.98
N GLU A 69 8.82 -3.80 -4.49
CA GLU A 69 7.90 -3.52 -5.59
C GLU A 69 6.82 -2.53 -5.17
N LEU A 70 6.27 -2.68 -3.96
CA LEU A 70 5.31 -1.74 -3.37
C LEU A 70 5.86 -0.31 -3.34
N LEU A 71 7.09 -0.14 -2.83
CA LEU A 71 7.74 1.15 -2.72
C LEU A 71 8.13 1.71 -4.09
N SER A 72 8.58 0.85 -5.01
CA SER A 72 8.93 1.24 -6.38
C SER A 72 7.72 1.75 -7.14
N HIS A 73 6.55 1.10 -6.98
CA HIS A 73 5.30 1.52 -7.61
C HIS A 73 4.89 2.94 -7.20
N VAL A 74 4.98 3.27 -5.91
CA VAL A 74 4.64 4.63 -5.43
C VAL A 74 5.73 5.67 -5.68
N LYS A 75 7.01 5.27 -5.70
CA LYS A 75 8.11 6.17 -6.05
C LYS A 75 8.09 6.56 -7.52
N LYS A 76 7.82 5.62 -8.44
CA LYS A 76 7.75 5.88 -9.88
C LYS A 76 6.63 6.88 -10.22
N ASN A 77 5.51 6.78 -9.50
CA ASN A 77 4.39 7.71 -9.61
C ASN A 77 4.62 9.07 -8.90
N SER A 78 5.72 9.23 -8.15
CA SER A 78 6.09 10.50 -7.49
C SER A 78 6.95 11.41 -8.38
N VAL A 79 7.50 10.90 -9.49
CA VAL A 79 8.45 11.64 -10.35
C VAL A 79 7.74 12.50 -11.41
N TYR A 80 6.41 12.35 -11.57
CA TYR A 80 5.63 13.01 -12.62
C TYR A 80 4.78 14.20 -12.13
N ASN A 81 5.06 14.77 -10.95
CA ASN A 81 4.41 16.01 -10.48
C ASN A 81 5.44 17.08 -10.14
#